data_AF-A0A957I509-F1
#
_entry.id   AF-A0A957I509-F1
#
_cell.length_a   1.000
_cell.length_b   1.000
_cell.length_c   1.000
_cell.angle_alpha   90.00
_cell.angle_beta   90.00
_cell.angle_gamma   90.00
#
_symmetry.space_group_name_H-M   'P 1'
#
loop_
_entity.id
_entity.type
_entity.pdbx_description
1 polymer ?
#
loop_
_entity_poly.entity_id
_entity_poly.type
_entity_poly.pdbx_seq_one_letter_code
_entity_poly.pdbx_strand_id
1 'polypeptide(L)' 'MTVAEKVQQRILNLPEPLQIEVLNFVEFLLAKVESPPKNDLPNHEDREWMKMSLAMAMRGMEEEEGPAYTVADLKERFG' A
#
# COMPACT_ATOMS: atom_id res chain seq x y z
N MET A 1 -9.21 26.64 -17.83
CA MET A 1 -8.94 25.22 -18.17
C MET A 1 -8.85 24.41 -16.89
N THR A 2 -9.68 23.39 -16.72
CA THR A 2 -9.71 22.48 -15.56
C THR A 2 -8.57 21.46 -15.63
N VAL A 3 -8.35 20.73 -14.53
CA VAL A 3 -7.36 19.63 -14.50
C VAL A 3 -7.77 18.52 -15.47
N ALA A 4 -9.05 18.18 -15.55
CA ALA A 4 -9.56 17.17 -16.48
C ALA A 4 -9.29 17.55 -17.95
N GLU A 5 -9.50 18.82 -18.31
CA GLU A 5 -9.21 19.32 -19.66
C GLU A 5 -7.71 19.26 -19.99
N LYS A 6 -6.83 19.58 -19.02
CA LYS A 6 -5.38 19.43 -19.18
C LYS A 6 -4.97 17.98 -19.42
N VAL A 7 -5.54 17.05 -18.65
CA VAL A 7 -5.26 15.61 -18.77
C VAL A 7 -5.70 15.11 -20.15
N GLN A 8 -6.90 15.46 -20.60
CA GLN A 8 -7.41 15.08 -21.93
C GLN A 8 -6.48 15.55 -23.05
N GLN A 9 -6.03 16.81 -23.03
CA GLN A 9 -5.08 17.32 -24.02
C GLN A 9 -3.74 16.57 -24.03
N ARG A 10 -3.28 16.09 -22.87
CA ARG A 10 -2.03 15.32 -22.78
C ARG A 10 -2.20 13.89 -23.28
N ILE A 11 -3.32 13.23 -22.96
CA ILE A 11 -3.63 11.87 -23.42
C ILE A 11 -3.68 11.81 -24.94
N LEU A 12 -4.27 12.81 -25.61
CA LEU A 12 -4.36 12.85 -27.07
C LEU A 12 -3.01 12.92 -27.79
N ASN A 13 -1.93 13.31 -27.10
CA ASN A 13 -0.58 13.33 -27.66
C ASN A 13 0.17 11.99 -27.45
N LEU A 14 -0.40 11.06 -26.70
CA LEU A 14 0.22 9.76 -26.46
C LEU A 14 -0.11 8.77 -27.58
N PRO A 15 0.81 7.86 -27.93
CA PRO A 15 0.49 6.65 -28.69
C PRO A 15 -0.59 5.82 -28.01
N GLU A 16 -1.42 5.12 -28.80
CA GLU A 16 -2.53 4.29 -28.31
C GLU A 16 -2.16 3.32 -27.17
N PRO A 17 -1.01 2.61 -27.19
CA PRO A 17 -0.63 1.73 -26.08
C PRO A 17 -0.50 2.46 -24.74
N LEU A 18 0.00 3.70 -24.75
CA LEU A 18 0.13 4.51 -23.54
C LEU A 18 -1.20 5.15 -23.13
N GLN A 19 -2.12 5.40 -24.07
CA GLN A 19 -3.48 5.81 -23.72
C GLN A 19 -4.22 4.70 -22.97
N ILE A 20 -4.02 3.43 -23.38
CA ILE A 20 -4.57 2.26 -22.68
C ILE A 20 -4.01 2.17 -21.25
N GLU A 21 -2.72 2.41 -21.06
CA GLU A 21 -2.11 2.43 -19.71
C GLU A 21 -2.73 3.52 -18.82
N VAL A 22 -2.95 4.72 -19.37
CA VAL A 22 -3.64 5.79 -18.64
C VAL A 22 -5.08 5.40 -18.30
N LEU A 23 -5.81 4.77 -19.24
CA LEU A 23 -7.17 4.29 -19.00
C LEU A 23 -7.20 3.28 -17.84
N ASN A 24 -6.31 2.28 -17.86
CA ASN A 24 -6.20 1.28 -16.80
C ASN A 24 -5.94 1.93 -15.44
N PHE A 25 -5.10 2.96 -15.39
CA PHE A 25 -4.82 3.69 -14.15
C PHE A 25 -6.04 4.46 -13.64
N VAL A 26 -6.81 5.11 -14.54
CA VAL A 26 -8.05 5.79 -14.18
C VAL A 26 -9.09 4.80 -13.65
N GLU A 27 -9.24 3.66 -14.29
CA GLU A 27 -10.14 2.57 -13.83
C GLU A 27 -9.72 2.06 -12.45
N PHE A 28 -8.42 1.87 -12.21
CA PHE A 28 -7.90 1.53 -10.88
C PHE A 28 -8.26 2.58 -9.82
N LEU A 29 -8.11 3.87 -10.14
CA LEU A 29 -8.46 4.95 -9.21
C LEU A 29 -9.96 4.97 -8.91
N LEU A 30 -10.82 4.74 -9.92
CA LEU A 30 -12.27 4.63 -9.73
C LEU A 30 -12.63 3.44 -8.85
N ALA A 31 -12.07 2.26 -9.13
CA ALA A 31 -12.26 1.06 -8.31
C ALA A 31 -11.78 1.26 -6.86
N LYS A 32 -10.71 2.04 -6.66
CA LYS A 32 -10.20 2.41 -5.33
C LYS A 32 -11.16 3.32 -4.56
N VAL A 33 -11.91 4.19 -5.26
CA VAL A 33 -12.89 5.12 -4.66
C VAL A 33 -14.24 4.44 -4.41
N GLU A 34 -14.67 3.55 -5.30
CA GLU A 34 -15.91 2.76 -5.14
C GLU A 34 -15.77 1.68 -4.07
N SER A 35 -14.54 1.23 -3.80
CA SER A 35 -14.22 0.47 -2.60
C SER A 35 -14.23 1.40 -1.37
N PRO A 36 -14.80 1.01 -0.22
CA PRO A 36 -14.78 1.83 1.00
C PRO A 36 -13.33 2.25 1.34
N PRO A 37 -13.11 3.46 1.91
CA PRO A 37 -11.81 4.12 1.93
C PRO A 37 -10.73 3.25 2.58
N LYS A 38 -9.95 2.60 1.73
CA LYS A 38 -8.67 1.95 2.04
C LYS A 38 -7.59 3.04 2.00
N ASN A 39 -7.69 4.03 2.87
CA ASN A 39 -6.60 4.97 3.13
C ASN A 39 -5.51 4.21 3.89
N ASP A 40 -4.34 4.02 3.26
CA ASP A 40 -3.04 3.68 3.89
C ASP A 40 -3.06 2.61 5.01
N LEU A 41 -4.02 1.70 4.96
CA LEU A 41 -4.17 0.60 5.88
C LEU A 41 -4.29 -0.66 5.04
N PRO A 42 -3.63 -1.77 5.43
CA PRO A 42 -3.68 -2.99 4.65
C PRO A 42 -5.16 -3.37 4.47
N ASN A 43 -5.55 -3.82 3.27
CA ASN A 43 -6.88 -4.38 3.06
C ASN A 43 -7.18 -5.41 4.15
N HIS A 44 -8.46 -5.70 4.43
CA HIS A 44 -8.79 -6.80 5.34
C HIS A 44 -8.02 -8.08 4.95
N GLU A 45 -7.90 -8.39 3.66
CA GLU A 45 -7.04 -9.47 3.16
C GLU A 45 -5.56 -9.30 3.51
N ASP A 46 -4.96 -8.11 3.31
CA ASP A 46 -3.56 -7.87 3.66
C ASP A 46 -3.32 -7.95 5.18
N ARG A 47 -4.29 -7.51 6.00
CA ARG A 47 -4.21 -7.63 7.46
C ARG A 47 -4.28 -9.08 7.89
N GLU A 48 -5.21 -9.85 7.31
CA GLU A 48 -5.35 -11.27 7.62
C GLU A 48 -4.13 -12.05 7.09
N TRP A 49 -3.60 -11.69 5.92
CA TRP A 49 -2.35 -12.24 5.38
C TRP A 49 -1.15 -11.90 6.26
N MET A 50 -1.04 -10.66 6.72
CA MET A 50 0.03 -10.21 7.62
C MET A 50 -0.04 -10.92 8.97
N LYS A 51 -1.23 -11.05 9.56
CA LYS A 51 -1.46 -11.81 10.80
C LYS A 51 -1.10 -13.28 10.62
N MET A 52 -1.55 -13.91 9.53
CA MET A 52 -1.26 -15.31 9.25
C MET A 52 0.24 -15.54 9.03
N SER A 53 0.89 -14.67 8.26
CA SER A 53 2.33 -14.73 8.01
C SER A 53 3.14 -14.57 9.30
N LEU A 54 2.76 -13.62 10.15
CA LEU A 54 3.38 -13.41 11.46
C LEU A 54 3.19 -14.62 12.38
N ALA A 55 1.96 -15.15 12.48
CA ALA A 55 1.66 -16.32 13.29
C ALA A 55 2.45 -17.56 12.82
N MET A 56 2.63 -17.75 11.51
CA MET A 56 3.47 -18.82 10.98
C MET A 56 4.96 -18.62 11.28
N ALA A 57 5.45 -17.38 11.19
CA ALA A 57 6.85 -17.06 11.49
C ALA A 57 7.20 -17.24 12.98
N MET A 58 6.24 -16.97 13.87
CA MET A 58 6.40 -17.11 15.33
C MET A 58 6.10 -18.51 15.85
N ARG A 59 5.60 -19.43 15.00
CA ARG A 59 5.24 -20.80 15.39
C ARG A 59 6.46 -21.54 15.95
N GLY A 60 6.38 -21.96 17.21
CA GLY A 60 7.48 -22.65 17.91
C GLY A 60 8.39 -21.72 18.74
N MET A 61 8.16 -20.40 18.68
CA MET A 61 8.80 -19.40 19.55
C MET A 61 7.81 -18.85 20.62
N GLU A 62 6.67 -19.52 20.81
CA GLU A 62 5.56 -19.06 21.65
C GLU A 62 5.90 -19.07 23.16
N GLU A 63 6.78 -19.99 23.57
CA GLU A 63 7.25 -20.13 24.97
C GLU A 63 8.66 -19.57 25.19
N GLU A 64 9.31 -19.03 24.16
CA GLU A 64 10.58 -18.34 24.34
C GLU A 64 10.33 -16.99 25.02
N GLU A 65 10.90 -16.80 26.22
CA GLU A 65 11.02 -15.46 26.80
C GLU A 65 11.80 -14.61 25.81
N GLY A 66 11.07 -13.74 25.10
CA GLY A 66 11.67 -12.84 24.14
C GLY A 66 12.79 -12.03 24.79
N PRO A 67 13.87 -11.72 24.06
CA PRO A 67 14.94 -10.89 24.59
C PRO A 67 14.37 -9.60 25.19
N ALA A 68 14.78 -9.27 26.41
CA ALA A 68 14.39 -8.06 27.12
C ALA A 68 15.08 -6.83 26.51
N TYR A 69 14.73 -6.51 25.26
CA TYR A 69 15.18 -5.29 24.61
C TYR A 69 14.52 -4.09 25.27
N THR A 70 15.33 -3.11 25.59
CA THR A 70 14.93 -1.85 26.23
C THR A 70 15.31 -0.68 25.34
N VAL A 71 14.81 0.51 25.69
CA VAL A 71 15.20 1.77 25.03
C VAL A 71 16.72 2.03 25.14
N ALA A 72 17.39 1.40 26.13
CA ALA A 72 18.84 1.50 26.28
C ALA A 72 19.62 0.77 25.17
N ASP A 73 19.00 -0.20 24.49
CA ASP A 73 19.63 -0.99 23.42
C ASP A 73 19.60 -0.28 22.05
N LEU A 74 18.88 0.84 21.94
CA LEU A 74 18.86 1.66 20.73
C LEU A 74 20.18 2.41 20.54
N LYS A 75 20.89 2.07 19.46
CA LYS A 75 22.18 2.70 19.07
C LYS A 75 22.02 4.13 18.56
N GLU A 76 20.92 4.41 17.87
CA GLU A 76 20.63 5.73 17.33
C GLU A 76 19.49 6.39 18.11
N ARG A 77 19.68 7.66 18.45
CA ARG A 77 18.68 8.51 19.07
C ARG A 77 18.56 9.78 18.24
N PHE A 78 17.35 10.02 17.72
CA PHE A 78 17.03 11.27 17.04
C PHE A 78 16.39 12.22 18.06
N GLY A 79 17.00 13.39 18.23
CA GLY A 79 16.58 14.45 19.14
C GLY A 79 17.05 15.81 18.62
#